data_AF-A0A7Y0XDS4-F1
#
_entry.id   AF-A0A7Y0XDS4-F1
#
_cell.length_a   1.000
_cell.length_b   1.000
_cell.length_c   1.000
_cell.angle_alpha   90.00
_cell.angle_beta   90.00
_cell.angle_gamma   90.00
#
_symmetry.space_group_name_H-M   'P 1'
#
loop_
_entity.id
_entity.type
_entity.pdbx_description
1 polymer ?
#
loop_
_entity_poly.entity_id
_entity_poly.type
_entity_poly.pdbx_seq_one_letter_code
_entity_poly.pdbx_strand_id
1 'polypeptide(L)'
;MKQLDDLILKDILSRTDGVCDWQRDFSSLLSMGVTLSQIALVLDTAKLLRTDPTIDDLTLCQGGVSQYALEKTIGTTAKLKQLMGLEYDFDAYLRNAHFDPSVGMSISYYIFQQFYQEIRSDYSIGIEIDHQITVELGDNLDLSAIPLFKQFKEFIPATDSEAANVTAKLLLDQYEYVGYFPELSILDLRTRDDGREVRLEVRCLSSHFSFRDICGVCVIDDKEICKPNETDIHSRKLSFAHLIRRHMFD
;
A
#
# COMPACT_ATOMS: atom_id res chain seq x y z
N MET A 1 12.02 24.76 -13.12
CA MET A 1 11.49 23.91 -14.22
C MET A 1 10.00 24.13 -14.33
N LYS A 2 9.47 24.27 -15.55
CA LYS A 2 8.03 24.45 -15.80
C LYS A 2 7.39 23.06 -15.96
N GLN A 3 6.23 22.86 -15.36
CA GLN A 3 5.44 21.64 -15.52
C GLN A 3 5.09 21.44 -16.99
N LEU A 4 5.26 20.20 -17.47
CA LEU A 4 4.86 19.84 -18.82
C LEU A 4 3.34 19.65 -18.86
N ASP A 5 2.71 20.15 -19.92
CA ASP A 5 1.31 19.89 -20.16
C ASP A 5 1.10 18.49 -20.75
N ASP A 6 -0.16 18.06 -20.78
CA ASP A 6 -0.55 16.70 -21.19
C ASP A 6 -0.21 16.43 -22.66
N LEU A 7 -0.20 17.46 -23.51
CA LEU A 7 0.13 17.34 -24.92
C LEU A 7 1.61 17.06 -25.10
N ILE A 8 2.48 17.79 -24.39
CA ILE A 8 3.93 17.56 -24.39
C ILE A 8 4.25 16.19 -23.80
N LEU A 9 3.60 15.79 -22.70
CA LEU A 9 3.79 14.46 -22.11
C LEU A 9 3.42 13.35 -23.08
N LYS A 10 2.24 13.42 -23.72
CA LYS A 10 1.82 12.45 -24.74
C LYS A 10 2.77 12.41 -25.94
N ASP A 11 3.25 13.57 -26.37
CA ASP A 11 4.20 13.68 -27.47
C ASP A 11 5.51 12.96 -27.11
N ILE A 12 6.10 13.24 -25.94
CA ILE A 12 7.29 12.54 -25.44
C ILE A 12 7.08 11.01 -25.41
N LEU A 13 5.94 10.56 -24.87
CA LEU A 13 5.61 9.13 -24.79
C LEU A 13 5.49 8.49 -26.18
N SER A 14 4.78 9.14 -27.11
CA SER A 14 4.56 8.62 -28.46
C SER A 14 5.86 8.44 -29.27
N ARG A 15 6.87 9.27 -28.99
CA ARG A 15 8.19 9.19 -29.63
C ARG A 15 8.98 7.94 -29.21
N THR A 16 8.60 7.27 -28.11
CA THR A 16 9.20 5.97 -27.75
C THR A 16 8.81 4.85 -28.70
N ASP A 17 7.61 4.92 -29.26
CA ASP A 17 7.05 3.91 -30.15
C ASP A 17 7.32 4.22 -31.64
N GLY A 18 8.09 5.28 -31.91
CA GLY A 18 8.51 5.68 -33.25
C GLY A 18 9.32 4.57 -33.93
N VAL A 19 8.94 4.22 -35.16
CA VAL A 19 9.62 3.21 -35.99
C VAL A 19 10.82 3.82 -36.72
N CYS A 20 10.72 5.10 -37.07
CA CYS A 20 11.75 5.84 -37.81
C CYS A 20 12.49 6.85 -36.91
N ASP A 21 13.74 7.16 -37.25
CA ASP A 21 14.58 8.07 -36.44
C ASP A 21 13.97 9.46 -36.23
N TRP A 22 13.29 10.00 -37.25
CA TRP A 22 12.61 11.31 -37.14
C TRP A 22 11.40 11.29 -36.20
N GLN A 23 10.80 10.12 -35.94
CA GLN A 23 9.73 9.95 -34.96
C GLN A 23 10.27 9.86 -33.52
N ARG A 24 11.58 9.65 -33.36
CA ARG A 24 12.29 9.63 -32.07
C ARG A 24 13.05 10.93 -31.80
N ASP A 25 13.01 11.88 -32.73
CA ASP A 25 13.70 13.16 -32.58
C ASP A 25 12.99 14.01 -31.52
N PHE A 26 13.74 14.58 -30.57
CA PHE A 26 13.23 15.48 -29.52
C PHE A 26 13.53 16.96 -29.80
N SER A 27 14.19 17.29 -30.92
CA SER A 27 14.66 18.65 -31.23
C SER A 27 13.54 19.71 -31.19
N SER A 28 12.33 19.36 -31.64
CA SER A 28 11.17 20.24 -31.56
C SER A 28 10.76 20.56 -30.12
N LEU A 29 10.83 19.59 -29.21
CA LEU A 29 10.51 19.79 -27.80
C LEU A 29 11.58 20.62 -27.09
N LEU A 30 12.86 20.42 -27.45
CA LEU A 30 13.95 21.26 -26.96
C LEU A 30 13.76 22.73 -27.37
N SER A 31 13.31 22.98 -28.61
CA SER A 31 13.01 24.34 -29.09
C SER A 31 11.85 25.02 -28.36
N MET A 32 10.95 24.24 -27.75
CA MET A 32 9.85 24.72 -26.91
C MET A 32 10.24 24.94 -25.44
N GLY A 33 11.52 24.72 -25.09
CA GLY A 33 12.04 24.90 -23.73
C GLY A 33 11.89 23.68 -22.81
N VAL A 34 11.53 22.51 -23.35
CA VAL A 34 11.59 21.25 -22.62
C VAL A 34 13.05 20.83 -22.46
N THR A 35 13.48 20.47 -21.26
CA THR A 35 14.87 20.06 -21.04
C THR A 35 15.07 18.57 -21.29
N LEU A 36 16.31 18.17 -21.62
CA LEU A 36 16.68 16.76 -21.75
C LEU A 36 16.42 15.98 -20.45
N SER A 37 16.63 16.60 -19.29
CA SER A 37 16.33 15.99 -17.99
C SER A 37 14.84 15.71 -17.81
N GLN A 38 13.97 16.60 -18.30
CA GLN A 38 12.52 16.38 -18.27
C GLN A 38 12.10 15.23 -19.18
N ILE A 39 12.67 15.17 -20.39
CA ILE A 39 12.43 14.07 -21.33
C ILE A 39 12.89 12.74 -20.72
N ALA A 40 14.13 12.67 -20.24
CA ALA A 40 14.68 11.46 -19.63
C ALA A 40 13.81 10.97 -18.47
N LEU A 41 13.40 11.88 -17.56
CA LEU A 41 12.53 11.52 -16.44
C LEU A 41 11.20 10.91 -16.91
N VAL A 42 10.52 11.53 -17.89
CA VAL A 42 9.26 10.98 -18.43
C VAL A 42 9.47 9.59 -19.03
N LEU A 43 10.55 9.40 -19.81
CA LEU A 43 10.84 8.14 -20.49
C LEU A 43 11.21 7.01 -19.52
N ASP A 44 12.08 7.30 -18.55
CA ASP A 44 12.53 6.32 -17.56
C ASP A 44 11.37 5.93 -16.64
N THR A 45 10.58 6.90 -16.17
CA THR A 45 9.38 6.61 -15.38
C THR A 45 8.36 5.82 -16.19
N ALA A 46 8.09 6.17 -17.46
CA ALA A 46 7.18 5.42 -18.30
C ALA A 46 7.65 3.96 -18.52
N LYS A 47 8.96 3.74 -18.70
CA LYS A 47 9.53 2.40 -18.83
C LYS A 47 9.35 1.57 -17.55
N LEU A 48 9.58 2.18 -16.39
CA LEU A 48 9.32 1.55 -15.10
C LEU A 48 7.84 1.19 -14.94
N LEU A 49 6.94 2.13 -15.22
CA LEU A 49 5.49 1.93 -15.14
C LEU A 49 4.95 0.87 -16.10
N ARG A 50 5.55 0.71 -17.29
CA ARG A 50 5.21 -0.39 -18.22
C ARG A 50 5.63 -1.76 -17.67
N THR A 51 6.68 -1.80 -16.85
CA THR A 51 7.19 -3.04 -16.26
C THR A 51 6.43 -3.39 -14.99
N ASP A 52 6.16 -2.38 -14.16
CA ASP A 52 5.42 -2.49 -12.92
C ASP A 52 4.45 -1.30 -12.79
N PRO A 53 3.19 -1.49 -13.20
CA PRO A 53 2.17 -0.45 -13.10
C PRO A 53 1.74 -0.14 -11.67
N THR A 54 2.22 -0.88 -10.66
CA THR A 54 1.87 -0.66 -9.25
C THR A 54 2.68 0.47 -8.61
N ILE A 55 3.83 0.84 -9.19
CA ILE A 55 4.72 1.90 -8.70
C ILE A 55 3.97 3.22 -8.52
N ASP A 56 4.03 3.80 -7.32
CA ASP A 56 3.45 5.11 -6.98
C ASP A 56 4.51 6.21 -6.81
N ASP A 57 4.08 7.42 -6.47
CA ASP A 57 4.97 8.58 -6.30
C ASP A 57 5.99 8.35 -5.16
N LEU A 58 5.56 7.70 -4.08
CA LEU A 58 6.40 7.42 -2.92
C LEU A 58 7.52 6.43 -3.30
N THR A 59 7.16 5.35 -3.97
CA THR A 59 8.09 4.29 -4.41
C THR A 59 9.14 4.84 -5.37
N LEU A 60 8.74 5.70 -6.33
CA LEU A 60 9.71 6.40 -7.20
C LEU A 60 10.66 7.30 -6.43
N CYS A 61 10.15 8.03 -5.44
CA CYS A 61 10.98 8.92 -4.64
C CYS A 61 12.02 8.16 -3.81
N GLN A 62 11.65 7.00 -3.26
CA GLN A 62 12.57 6.10 -2.58
C GLN A 62 13.63 5.52 -3.54
N GLY A 63 13.27 5.30 -4.81
CA GLY A 63 14.18 4.88 -5.88
C GLY A 63 15.17 5.95 -6.35
N GLY A 64 15.16 7.15 -5.74
CA GLY A 64 16.11 8.23 -6.03
C GLY A 64 15.58 9.31 -6.97
N VAL A 65 14.31 9.26 -7.38
CA VAL A 65 13.68 10.35 -8.13
C VAL A 65 13.36 11.49 -7.15
N SER A 66 13.78 12.72 -7.47
CA SER A 66 13.41 13.86 -6.64
C SER A 66 11.91 14.14 -6.75
N GLN A 67 11.20 14.21 -5.61
CA GLN A 67 9.79 14.62 -5.55
C GLN A 67 9.55 15.93 -6.30
N TYR A 68 10.43 16.92 -6.12
CA TYR A 68 10.35 18.20 -6.83
C TYR A 68 10.45 18.02 -8.35
N ALA A 69 11.32 17.13 -8.83
CA ALA A 69 11.47 16.87 -10.26
C ALA A 69 10.24 16.14 -10.83
N LEU A 70 9.66 15.20 -10.08
CA LEU A 70 8.44 14.49 -10.42
C LEU A 70 7.25 15.45 -10.57
N GLU A 71 6.98 16.26 -9.53
CA GLU A 71 5.89 17.24 -9.52
C GLU A 71 6.05 18.31 -10.62
N LYS A 72 7.28 18.81 -10.83
CA LYS A 72 7.57 19.86 -11.82
C LYS A 72 7.72 19.37 -13.25
N THR A 73 7.69 18.06 -13.50
CA THR A 73 7.82 17.52 -14.86
C THR A 73 6.56 16.78 -15.26
N ILE A 74 6.19 15.77 -14.48
CA ILE A 74 5.08 14.84 -14.76
C ILE A 74 3.81 15.29 -14.03
N GLY A 75 3.95 15.75 -12.78
CA GLY A 75 2.84 15.97 -11.86
C GLY A 75 2.75 14.81 -10.88
N THR A 76 2.18 13.67 -11.31
CA THR A 76 2.08 12.44 -10.52
C THR A 76 2.23 11.21 -11.42
N THR A 77 2.64 10.07 -10.86
CA THR A 77 2.65 8.76 -11.53
C THR A 77 1.27 8.35 -12.01
N ALA A 78 0.23 8.60 -11.21
CA ALA A 78 -1.16 8.32 -11.58
C ALA A 78 -1.56 9.01 -12.89
N LYS A 79 -1.16 10.28 -13.05
CA LYS A 79 -1.38 11.03 -14.30
C LYS A 79 -0.63 10.38 -15.47
N LEU A 80 0.62 9.99 -15.28
CA LEU A 80 1.41 9.36 -16.35
C LEU A 80 0.84 8.00 -16.75
N LYS A 81 0.41 7.18 -15.78
CA LYS A 81 -0.29 5.90 -16.01
C LYS A 81 -1.54 6.11 -16.86
N GLN A 82 -2.38 7.10 -16.50
CA GLN A 82 -3.58 7.45 -17.26
C GLN A 82 -3.25 7.85 -18.71
N LEU A 83 -2.21 8.68 -18.91
CA LEU A 83 -1.79 9.11 -20.25
C LEU A 83 -1.26 7.95 -21.10
N MET A 84 -0.69 6.93 -20.46
CA MET A 84 -0.19 5.72 -21.11
C MET A 84 -1.26 4.65 -21.33
N GLY A 85 -2.49 4.85 -20.81
CA GLY A 85 -3.52 3.81 -20.81
C GLY A 85 -3.18 2.62 -19.92
N LEU A 86 -2.29 2.81 -18.94
CA LEU A 86 -1.95 1.81 -17.93
C LEU A 86 -2.96 1.89 -16.78
N GLU A 87 -4.23 1.62 -17.07
CA GLU A 87 -5.18 1.25 -16.02
C GLU A 87 -4.82 -0.18 -15.59
N TYR A 88 -4.25 -0.29 -14.40
CA TYR A 88 -3.86 -1.57 -13.81
C TYR A 88 -4.80 -1.83 -12.64
N ASP A 89 -5.90 -2.50 -12.95
CA ASP A 89 -6.88 -2.99 -11.99
C ASP A 89 -6.43 -4.33 -11.39
N PHE A 90 -7.13 -4.76 -10.35
CA PHE A 90 -6.87 -6.03 -9.69
C PHE A 90 -7.05 -7.21 -10.67
N ASP A 91 -7.97 -7.10 -11.62
CA ASP A 91 -8.16 -8.09 -12.68
C ASP A 91 -6.89 -8.25 -13.54
N ALA A 92 -6.21 -7.15 -13.88
CA ALA A 92 -4.93 -7.17 -14.59
C ALA A 92 -3.83 -7.81 -13.75
N TYR A 93 -3.80 -7.53 -12.45
CA TYR A 93 -2.91 -8.22 -11.52
C TYR A 93 -3.15 -9.73 -11.52
N LEU A 94 -4.40 -10.19 -11.36
CA LEU A 94 -4.74 -11.62 -11.34
C LEU A 94 -4.36 -12.32 -12.64
N ARG A 95 -4.60 -11.69 -13.81
CA ARG A 95 -4.19 -12.24 -15.12
C ARG A 95 -2.67 -12.42 -15.22
N ASN A 96 -1.91 -11.43 -14.77
CA ASN A 96 -0.45 -11.46 -14.82
C ASN A 96 0.15 -12.44 -13.81
N ALA A 97 -0.49 -12.60 -12.65
CA ALA A 97 -0.12 -13.57 -11.64
C ALA A 97 -0.57 -15.01 -11.98
N HIS A 98 -1.18 -15.21 -13.16
CA HIS A 98 -1.72 -16.50 -13.61
C HIS A 98 -2.69 -17.13 -12.59
N PHE A 99 -3.56 -16.30 -12.01
CA PHE A 99 -4.54 -16.74 -11.03
C PHE A 99 -5.44 -17.86 -11.57
N ASP A 100 -5.52 -18.95 -10.81
CA ASP A 100 -6.43 -20.06 -11.05
C ASP A 100 -7.47 -20.13 -9.91
N PRO A 101 -8.75 -19.79 -10.18
CA PRO A 101 -9.82 -19.84 -9.19
C PRO A 101 -10.08 -21.22 -8.59
N SER A 102 -9.56 -22.29 -9.18
CA SER A 102 -9.72 -23.66 -8.66
C SER A 102 -8.68 -24.02 -7.59
N VAL A 103 -7.56 -23.31 -7.56
CA VAL A 103 -6.45 -23.50 -6.61
C VAL A 103 -6.43 -22.39 -5.56
N GLY A 104 -6.87 -21.19 -5.93
CA GLY A 104 -6.78 -20.01 -5.09
C GLY A 104 -5.41 -19.36 -5.11
N MET A 105 -5.28 -18.25 -4.39
CA MET A 105 -4.06 -17.46 -4.33
C MET A 105 -3.98 -16.74 -3.00
N SER A 106 -2.82 -16.81 -2.34
CA SER A 106 -2.49 -15.86 -1.28
C SER A 106 -1.78 -14.66 -1.90
N ILE A 107 -2.33 -13.47 -1.68
CA ILE A 107 -1.73 -12.19 -2.06
C ILE A 107 -1.07 -11.55 -0.83
N SER A 108 0.01 -10.82 -1.03
CA SER A 108 0.60 -10.05 0.06
C SER A 108 -0.34 -8.94 0.50
N TYR A 109 -0.27 -8.56 1.78
CA TYR A 109 -1.01 -7.42 2.29
C TYR A 109 -0.72 -6.10 1.56
N TYR A 110 0.47 -5.96 0.96
CA TYR A 110 0.81 -4.81 0.11
C TYR A 110 -0.07 -4.75 -1.15
N ILE A 111 -0.25 -5.87 -1.84
CA ILE A 111 -1.16 -5.95 -3.00
C ILE A 111 -2.59 -5.69 -2.56
N PHE A 112 -3.00 -6.26 -1.42
CA PHE A 112 -4.32 -5.97 -0.86
C PHE A 112 -4.52 -4.47 -0.60
N GLN A 113 -3.56 -3.77 0.01
CA GLN A 113 -3.65 -2.33 0.27
C GLN A 113 -3.77 -1.50 -1.01
N GLN A 114 -3.14 -1.94 -2.11
CA GLN A 114 -3.25 -1.25 -3.39
C GLN A 114 -4.65 -1.40 -4.01
N PHE A 115 -5.25 -2.58 -3.89
CA PHE A 115 -6.49 -2.93 -4.59
C PHE A 115 -7.69 -3.11 -3.66
N TYR A 116 -7.62 -2.71 -2.40
CA TYR A 116 -8.64 -3.06 -1.40
C TYR A 116 -10.05 -2.61 -1.79
N GLN A 117 -10.18 -1.51 -2.55
CA GLN A 117 -11.48 -1.01 -3.01
C GLN A 117 -12.10 -1.98 -4.01
N GLU A 118 -11.34 -2.40 -5.02
CA GLU A 118 -11.73 -3.34 -6.07
C GLU A 118 -11.97 -4.75 -5.48
N ILE A 119 -11.09 -5.20 -4.59
CA ILE A 119 -11.23 -6.49 -3.89
C ILE A 119 -12.52 -6.51 -3.06
N ARG A 120 -12.85 -5.41 -2.37
CA ARG A 120 -14.08 -5.32 -1.57
C ARG A 120 -15.34 -5.18 -2.41
N SER A 121 -15.27 -4.54 -3.58
CA SER A 121 -16.44 -4.41 -4.46
C SER A 121 -16.74 -5.69 -5.22
N ASP A 122 -15.72 -6.33 -5.77
CA ASP A 122 -15.89 -7.33 -6.83
C ASP A 122 -15.50 -8.74 -6.39
N TYR A 123 -14.69 -8.86 -5.33
CA TYR A 123 -14.11 -10.13 -4.85
C TYR A 123 -14.48 -10.48 -3.42
N SER A 124 -15.53 -9.87 -2.85
CA SER A 124 -15.94 -10.13 -1.47
C SER A 124 -17.38 -10.63 -1.36
N ILE A 125 -17.60 -11.64 -0.50
CA ILE A 125 -18.93 -12.05 -0.06
C ILE A 125 -19.12 -11.59 1.38
N GLY A 126 -19.91 -10.53 1.55
CA GLY A 126 -20.12 -9.91 2.86
C GLY A 126 -18.84 -9.24 3.36
N ILE A 127 -18.22 -9.84 4.37
CA ILE A 127 -17.01 -9.35 5.06
C ILE A 127 -15.76 -10.14 4.71
N GLU A 128 -15.91 -11.21 3.94
CA GLU A 128 -14.82 -12.10 3.55
C GLU A 128 -14.46 -11.84 2.10
N ILE A 129 -13.16 -11.85 1.82
CA ILE A 129 -12.64 -11.96 0.47
C ILE A 129 -12.98 -13.38 -0.02
N ASP A 130 -13.83 -13.44 -1.03
CA ASP A 130 -14.26 -14.67 -1.66
C ASP A 130 -13.32 -15.03 -2.84
N HIS A 131 -13.63 -16.11 -3.57
CA HIS A 131 -12.91 -16.56 -4.77
C HIS A 131 -11.57 -17.24 -4.49
N GLN A 132 -11.42 -17.86 -3.31
CA GLN A 132 -10.17 -18.53 -2.91
C GLN A 132 -8.95 -17.59 -2.86
N ILE A 133 -9.19 -16.28 -2.68
CA ILE A 133 -8.13 -15.30 -2.44
C ILE A 133 -7.97 -15.09 -0.93
N THR A 134 -6.76 -15.23 -0.44
CA THR A 134 -6.39 -14.90 0.94
C THR A 134 -5.34 -13.79 0.96
N VAL A 135 -5.25 -13.08 2.06
CA VAL A 135 -4.23 -12.05 2.28
C VAL A 135 -3.27 -12.53 3.35
N GLU A 136 -1.98 -12.52 3.02
CA GLU A 136 -0.89 -12.86 3.94
C GLU A 136 -0.63 -11.69 4.90
N LEU A 137 -0.91 -11.88 6.18
CA LEU A 137 -0.71 -10.91 7.27
C LEU A 137 0.56 -11.22 8.10
N GLY A 138 1.54 -11.90 7.51
CA GLY A 138 2.80 -12.25 8.16
C GLY A 138 2.67 -13.45 9.10
N ASP A 139 3.80 -13.90 9.64
CA ASP A 139 3.89 -15.06 10.55
C ASP A 139 3.31 -16.39 9.99
N ASN A 140 3.05 -16.54 8.68
CA ASN A 140 2.25 -17.62 8.06
C ASN A 140 0.74 -17.55 8.42
N LEU A 141 0.19 -16.34 8.44
CA LEU A 141 -1.24 -16.11 8.65
C LEU A 141 -1.89 -15.61 7.36
N ASP A 142 -2.52 -16.52 6.63
CA ASP A 142 -3.32 -16.22 5.43
C ASP A 142 -4.80 -16.19 5.79
N LEU A 143 -5.46 -15.07 5.53
CA LEU A 143 -6.87 -14.86 5.93
C LEU A 143 -7.69 -14.26 4.79
N SER A 144 -8.97 -14.63 4.71
CA SER A 144 -9.98 -13.94 3.89
C SER A 144 -10.73 -12.85 4.65
N ALA A 145 -10.70 -12.91 5.99
CA ALA A 145 -11.26 -11.93 6.92
C ALA A 145 -10.57 -12.09 8.28
N ILE A 146 -10.63 -11.05 9.12
CA ILE A 146 -10.10 -11.13 10.49
C ILE A 146 -11.10 -11.88 11.38
N PRO A 147 -10.76 -13.05 11.92
CA PRO A 147 -11.62 -13.74 12.86
C PRO A 147 -11.60 -13.02 14.22
N LEU A 148 -12.79 -12.80 14.78
CA LEU A 148 -12.99 -12.21 16.11
C LEU A 148 -13.89 -13.12 16.96
N PHE A 149 -13.45 -13.43 18.17
CA PHE A 149 -14.23 -14.19 19.18
C PHE A 149 -14.88 -15.46 18.61
N LYS A 150 -14.14 -16.25 17.81
CA LYS A 150 -14.56 -17.47 17.07
C LYS A 150 -15.67 -17.34 16.02
N GLN A 151 -16.62 -16.44 16.21
CA GLN A 151 -17.88 -16.42 15.45
C GLN A 151 -18.08 -15.15 14.63
N PHE A 152 -17.40 -14.07 15.00
CA PHE A 152 -17.47 -12.83 14.26
C PHE A 152 -16.30 -12.74 13.30
N LYS A 153 -16.50 -12.01 12.21
CA LYS A 153 -15.43 -11.67 11.29
C LYS A 153 -15.47 -10.16 11.06
N GLU A 154 -14.32 -9.61 10.69
CA GLU A 154 -14.17 -8.22 10.27
C GLU A 154 -13.37 -8.20 8.98
N PHE A 155 -13.51 -7.11 8.22
CA PHE A 155 -12.66 -6.89 7.06
C PHE A 155 -11.19 -6.89 7.47
N ILE A 156 -10.36 -7.40 6.57
CA ILE A 156 -8.91 -7.16 6.63
C ILE A 156 -8.70 -5.65 6.53
N PRO A 157 -8.03 -5.02 7.52
CA PRO A 157 -7.88 -3.57 7.55
C PRO A 157 -7.18 -3.04 6.29
N ALA A 158 -7.72 -2.00 5.68
CA ALA A 158 -7.09 -1.29 4.57
C ALA A 158 -6.60 0.11 4.99
N THR A 159 -7.06 0.62 6.13
CA THR A 159 -6.69 1.94 6.66
C THR A 159 -6.29 1.86 8.13
N ASP A 160 -5.44 2.78 8.59
CA ASP A 160 -5.01 2.86 10.00
C ASP A 160 -6.22 2.89 10.96
N SER A 161 -7.30 3.58 10.57
CA SER A 161 -8.55 3.63 11.34
C SER A 161 -9.23 2.27 11.47
N GLU A 162 -9.29 1.50 10.38
CA GLU A 162 -9.81 0.13 10.42
C GLU A 162 -8.90 -0.78 11.26
N ALA A 163 -7.58 -0.63 11.13
CA ALA A 163 -6.62 -1.38 11.91
C ALA A 163 -6.76 -1.08 13.41
N ALA A 164 -6.97 0.19 13.78
CA ALA A 164 -7.24 0.61 15.15
C ALA A 164 -8.54 0.02 15.69
N ASN A 165 -9.61 -0.01 14.88
CA ASN A 165 -10.88 -0.62 15.26
C ASN A 165 -10.73 -2.13 15.52
N VAL A 166 -10.09 -2.86 14.60
CA VAL A 166 -9.85 -4.29 14.78
C VAL A 166 -8.93 -4.55 15.98
N THR A 167 -7.88 -3.74 16.16
CA THR A 167 -6.99 -3.83 17.33
C THR A 167 -7.76 -3.64 18.64
N ALA A 168 -8.66 -2.65 18.72
CA ALA A 168 -9.48 -2.43 19.90
C ALA A 168 -10.38 -3.63 20.21
N LYS A 169 -10.96 -4.26 19.19
CA LYS A 169 -11.77 -5.48 19.35
C LYS A 169 -10.93 -6.67 19.82
N LEU A 170 -9.73 -6.86 19.25
CA LEU A 170 -8.78 -7.89 19.68
C LEU A 170 -8.25 -7.68 21.11
N LEU A 171 -8.41 -6.51 21.69
CA LEU A 171 -7.97 -6.18 23.06
C LEU A 171 -9.12 -6.01 24.05
N LEU A 172 -10.36 -6.28 23.62
CA LEU A 172 -11.57 -5.95 24.38
C LEU A 172 -11.69 -6.72 25.72
N ASP A 173 -11.01 -7.86 25.83
CA ASP A 173 -10.97 -8.69 27.04
C ASP A 173 -10.24 -8.00 28.20
N GLN A 174 -9.19 -7.24 27.91
CA GLN A 174 -8.35 -6.56 28.91
C GLN A 174 -8.59 -5.05 28.95
N TYR A 175 -9.10 -4.49 27.86
CA TYR A 175 -9.21 -3.05 27.66
C TYR A 175 -10.62 -2.62 27.25
N GLU A 176 -10.96 -1.40 27.62
CA GLU A 176 -12.11 -0.64 27.16
C GLU A 176 -11.65 0.40 26.15
N TYR A 177 -12.38 0.53 25.05
CA TYR A 177 -12.13 1.55 24.04
C TYR A 177 -12.51 2.94 24.58
N VAL A 178 -11.58 3.90 24.48
CA VAL A 178 -11.83 5.30 24.86
C VAL A 178 -11.99 6.17 23.62
N GLY A 179 -11.10 6.04 22.64
CA GLY A 179 -11.12 6.87 21.44
C GLY A 179 -10.02 6.52 20.45
N TYR A 180 -10.07 7.16 19.29
CA TYR A 180 -9.04 7.07 18.25
C TYR A 180 -8.77 8.47 17.69
N PHE A 181 -7.49 8.80 17.52
CA PHE A 181 -7.00 10.05 16.94
C PHE A 181 -6.39 9.76 15.56
N PRO A 182 -7.17 9.87 14.46
CA PRO A 182 -6.72 9.49 13.11
C PRO A 182 -5.44 10.18 12.63
N GLU A 183 -5.26 11.44 12.99
CA GLU A 183 -4.18 12.31 12.54
C GLU A 183 -2.82 11.89 13.10
N LEU A 184 -2.84 11.18 14.24
CA LEU A 184 -1.67 10.64 14.91
C LEU A 184 -1.61 9.11 14.83
N SER A 185 -2.68 8.49 14.30
CA SER A 185 -2.95 7.07 14.36
C SER A 185 -2.82 6.48 15.77
N ILE A 186 -3.36 7.19 16.77
CA ILE A 186 -3.30 6.78 18.18
C ILE A 186 -4.65 6.22 18.63
N LEU A 187 -4.64 4.98 19.11
CA LEU A 187 -5.73 4.30 19.78
C LEU A 187 -5.59 4.49 21.30
N ASP A 188 -6.59 5.13 21.91
CA ASP A 188 -6.69 5.32 23.35
C ASP A 188 -7.60 4.25 23.96
N LEU A 189 -7.05 3.54 24.93
CA LEU A 189 -7.66 2.45 25.66
C LEU A 189 -7.60 2.72 27.16
N ARG A 190 -8.47 2.03 27.90
CA ARG A 190 -8.46 2.02 29.37
C ARG A 190 -8.44 0.58 29.87
N THR A 191 -7.52 0.25 30.78
CA THR A 191 -7.51 -1.07 31.41
C THR A 191 -8.78 -1.29 32.21
N ARG A 192 -9.35 -2.50 32.12
CA ARG A 192 -10.58 -2.83 32.86
C ARG A 192 -10.35 -3.00 34.37
N ASP A 193 -9.15 -3.44 34.75
CA ASP A 193 -8.85 -3.80 36.15
C ASP A 193 -8.60 -2.59 37.04
N ASP A 194 -7.89 -1.56 36.53
CA ASP A 194 -7.43 -0.42 37.34
C ASP A 194 -7.68 0.95 36.69
N GLY A 195 -8.35 1.00 35.53
CA GLY A 195 -8.78 2.23 34.88
C GLY A 195 -7.66 3.10 34.32
N ARG A 196 -6.44 2.59 34.20
CA ARG A 196 -5.30 3.30 33.61
C ARG A 196 -5.49 3.51 32.12
N GLU A 197 -5.16 4.70 31.65
CA GLU A 197 -5.11 5.04 30.23
C GLU A 197 -3.88 4.41 29.57
N VAL A 198 -4.10 3.80 28.42
CA VAL A 198 -3.07 3.18 27.57
C VAL A 198 -3.24 3.72 26.16
N ARG A 199 -2.14 4.15 25.55
CA ARG A 199 -2.11 4.64 24.18
C ARG A 199 -1.28 3.72 23.30
N LEU A 200 -1.81 3.39 22.13
CA LEU A 200 -1.14 2.57 21.13
C LEU A 200 -1.10 3.32 19.80
N GLU A 201 0.06 3.39 19.15
CA GLU A 201 0.12 3.79 17.74
C GLU A 201 -0.28 2.59 16.88
N VAL A 202 -1.29 2.73 16.03
CA VAL A 202 -1.78 1.63 15.18
C VAL A 202 -1.62 1.99 13.72
N ARG A 203 -0.90 1.15 12.97
CA ARG A 203 -0.60 1.38 11.55
C ARG A 203 -0.94 0.15 10.71
N CYS A 204 -1.44 0.33 9.50
CA CYS A 204 -1.55 -0.77 8.55
C CYS A 204 -0.17 -1.25 8.07
N LEU A 205 0.67 -0.32 7.60
CA LEU A 205 2.03 -0.57 7.12
C LEU A 205 2.98 0.44 7.75
N SER A 206 3.99 -0.02 8.50
CA SER A 206 5.06 0.86 8.99
C SER A 206 6.30 0.11 9.47
N SER A 207 7.47 0.65 9.11
CA SER A 207 8.79 0.22 9.64
C SER A 207 9.07 0.72 11.05
N HIS A 208 8.46 1.86 11.40
CA HIS A 208 8.78 2.62 12.60
C HIS A 208 7.54 3.33 13.15
N PHE A 209 7.39 3.32 14.46
CA PHE A 209 6.39 4.13 15.14
C PHE A 209 6.91 5.56 15.34
N SER A 210 6.01 6.52 15.17
CA SER A 210 6.28 7.96 15.24
C SER A 210 6.65 8.39 16.66
N PHE A 211 6.08 7.71 17.65
CA PHE A 211 6.19 8.07 19.06
C PHE A 211 7.10 7.11 19.81
N ARG A 212 8.08 7.67 20.54
CA ARG A 212 9.04 6.88 21.32
C ARG A 212 8.49 6.41 22.66
N ASP A 213 7.40 6.97 23.15
CA ASP A 213 6.96 6.73 24.53
C ASP A 213 5.70 5.86 24.61
N ILE A 214 5.20 5.38 23.46
CA ILE A 214 4.03 4.51 23.36
C ILE A 214 4.37 3.22 22.59
N CYS A 215 3.63 2.15 22.88
CA CYS A 215 3.74 0.90 22.13
C CYS A 215 3.02 1.03 20.79
N GLY A 216 3.42 0.19 19.83
CA GLY A 216 2.83 0.20 18.50
C GLY A 216 2.28 -1.16 18.08
N VAL A 217 1.20 -1.13 17.31
CA VAL A 217 0.63 -2.30 16.63
C VAL A 217 0.70 -2.01 15.12
N CYS A 218 1.26 -2.95 14.37
CA CYS A 218 1.26 -2.87 12.92
C CYS A 218 0.65 -4.13 12.33
N VAL A 219 -0.21 -3.99 11.32
CA VAL A 219 -0.78 -5.15 10.61
C VAL A 219 0.34 -5.93 9.91
N ILE A 220 1.25 -5.22 9.24
CA ILE A 220 2.47 -5.77 8.64
C ILE A 220 3.64 -4.80 8.85
N ASP A 221 4.74 -5.30 9.40
CA ASP A 221 6.01 -4.58 9.45
C ASP A 221 6.72 -4.67 8.08
N ASP A 222 6.84 -3.55 7.39
CA ASP A 222 7.51 -3.47 6.08
C ASP A 222 9.01 -3.85 6.16
N LYS A 223 9.64 -3.83 7.35
CA LYS A 223 11.01 -4.35 7.56
C LYS A 223 11.07 -5.86 7.49
N GLU A 224 10.04 -6.56 7.96
CA GLU A 224 10.00 -8.02 7.84
C GLU A 224 9.98 -8.43 6.36
N ILE A 225 9.43 -7.58 5.50
CA ILE A 225 9.40 -7.77 4.04
C ILE A 225 10.71 -7.32 3.39
N CYS A 226 11.18 -6.10 3.69
CA CYS A 226 12.33 -5.50 2.98
C CYS A 226 13.69 -5.95 3.55
N LYS A 227 13.74 -6.36 4.82
CA LYS A 227 14.95 -6.67 5.58
C LYS A 227 14.70 -7.74 6.66
N PRO A 228 14.30 -8.97 6.27
CA PRO A 228 13.92 -10.04 7.20
C PRO A 228 15.02 -10.45 8.20
N ASN A 229 16.28 -10.09 7.94
CA ASN A 229 17.43 -10.47 8.76
C ASN A 229 17.86 -9.40 9.78
N GLU A 230 17.24 -8.21 9.79
CA GLU A 230 17.52 -7.19 10.81
C GLU A 230 16.70 -7.49 12.07
N THR A 231 17.36 -7.88 13.16
CA THR A 231 16.69 -8.10 14.45
C THR A 231 16.18 -6.76 14.98
N ASP A 232 14.87 -6.63 15.21
CA ASP A 232 14.31 -5.41 15.78
C ASP A 232 14.69 -5.29 17.26
N ILE A 233 15.67 -4.43 17.56
CA ILE A 233 16.22 -4.22 18.90
C ILE A 233 15.23 -3.44 19.79
N HIS A 234 14.17 -2.87 19.20
CA HIS A 234 13.16 -2.09 19.91
C HIS A 234 11.87 -2.90 20.07
N SER A 235 11.84 -3.77 21.08
CA SER A 235 10.75 -4.67 21.49
C SER A 235 9.45 -3.98 21.96
N ARG A 236 8.95 -3.00 21.20
CA ARG A 236 7.75 -2.20 21.49
C ARG A 236 6.60 -2.48 20.51
N LYS A 237 6.77 -3.50 19.66
CA LYS A 237 5.82 -3.92 18.65
C LYS A 237 4.99 -5.07 19.19
N LEU A 238 3.67 -4.90 19.16
CA LEU A 238 2.72 -6.00 19.32
C LEU A 238 2.39 -6.52 17.92
N SER A 239 2.72 -7.78 17.65
CA SER A 239 2.40 -8.41 16.36
C SER A 239 0.88 -8.56 16.23
N PHE A 240 0.33 -8.01 15.15
CA PHE A 240 -1.10 -8.10 14.85
C PHE A 240 -1.52 -9.55 14.57
N ALA A 241 -0.68 -10.33 13.88
CA ALA A 241 -0.89 -11.76 13.67
C ALA A 241 -0.95 -12.54 15.00
N HIS A 242 -0.09 -12.19 15.96
CA HIS A 242 -0.15 -12.78 17.31
C HIS A 242 -1.44 -12.42 18.05
N LEU A 243 -1.90 -11.17 17.95
CA LEU A 243 -3.18 -10.76 18.53
C LEU A 243 -4.34 -11.56 17.93
N ILE A 244 -4.38 -11.74 16.60
CA ILE A 244 -5.41 -12.54 15.93
C ILE A 244 -5.38 -14.00 16.40
N ARG A 245 -4.19 -14.62 16.41
CA ARG A 245 -4.04 -16.04 16.79
C ARG A 245 -4.58 -16.33 18.18
N ARG A 246 -4.37 -15.44 19.14
CA ARG A 246 -4.93 -15.56 20.48
C ARG A 246 -6.45 -15.79 20.44
N HIS A 247 -7.15 -15.06 19.58
CA HIS A 247 -8.61 -15.14 19.42
C HIS A 247 -9.10 -16.25 18.47
N MET A 248 -8.19 -16.92 17.77
CA MET A 248 -8.52 -18.09 16.94
C MET A 248 -8.59 -19.39 17.75
N PHE A 249 -7.79 -19.50 18.81
CA PHE A 249 -7.65 -20.74 19.60
C PHE A 249 -8.36 -20.70 20.97
N ASP A 250 -8.64 -19.52 21.52
CA ASP A 250 -9.43 -19.32 22.76
C ASP A 250 -10.92 -19.42 22.49
#